data_AF-A0A1Q8RPQ2-F1
#
_entry.id   AF-A0A1Q8RPQ2-F1
#
_cell.length_a   1.000
_cell.length_b   1.000
_cell.length_c   1.000
_cell.angle_alpha   90.00
_cell.angle_beta   90.00
_cell.angle_gamma   90.00
#
_symmetry.space_group_name_H-M   'P 1'
#
loop_
_entity.id
_entity.type
_entity.pdbx_description
1 polymer ?
#
loop_
_entity_poly.entity_id
_entity_poly.type
_entity_poly.pdbx_seq_one_letter_code
_entity_poly.pdbx_strand_id
1 'polypeptide(L)'
;TPGRLITSGNHGSVNGPPVSPRPPPNILLRPRLPAPESRYLEDVVLSNPFNDNADDDNRVVLSRPRENAQITVNGYIKFSTKRAREPVLLPRQARDDSDPQTLVVRLFSTPNFNWEKELQDDDRNLFVFCDVLDKSNCWIENVPRMAATESGVRHAILALSATYVLDYQPKKSIRRAALEHYKKAVIILDLALREARVNTPSEAEADALVSVITLLNMIDVVSPEQRRPRHLLPRWLEGARLACRVLDATDPGHRYWLPENIQPTSTQLGNMIIASRAAILALPMKPLDVEDTNNGKFSWLLQGTARDAHTIHGGCGMSPLLLNRFSQITQVSASYRDDPYNTEFWVNRWAENMVPELEALHQWLPPGSLTESPSADPQADVPGDTPTLSALLRSRDLNKEDFQKAREYMSTLTAEVWRLAAIIYLQCRLMRLPRSHPDVVTNLSKLAGHIRRMPTSGHLFTAQAPFFPVFLLGIVAVEKEHSQCAMDWFHAVIRTSCRSSVPPAFEALERIRAWMATDLGETSCGALSQRIADRQAWWETLVDHIVATEGVLCLI
;
A
#
# COMPACT_ATOMS: atom_id res chain seq x y z
N THR A 1 14.86 -52.81 -60.89
CA THR A 1 14.14 -53.96 -60.28
C THR A 1 15.00 -55.20 -60.45
N PRO A 2 15.07 -56.15 -59.50
CA PRO A 2 15.17 -56.00 -58.05
C PRO A 2 16.28 -56.91 -57.44
N GLY A 3 16.65 -56.66 -56.17
CA GLY A 3 17.44 -57.58 -55.36
C GLY A 3 17.04 -57.47 -53.89
N ARG A 4 16.34 -58.50 -53.39
CA ARG A 4 15.88 -58.70 -52.01
C ARG A 4 17.05 -58.80 -51.02
N LEU A 5 16.82 -58.36 -49.77
CA LEU A 5 17.32 -59.06 -48.57
C LEU A 5 16.46 -58.72 -47.32
N ILE A 6 15.65 -59.71 -46.96
CA ILE A 6 15.33 -60.27 -45.63
C ILE A 6 14.95 -59.34 -44.45
N THR A 7 13.73 -59.59 -43.95
CA THR A 7 13.10 -59.13 -42.70
C THR A 7 13.36 -60.08 -41.52
N SER A 8 13.78 -59.54 -40.36
CA SER A 8 13.52 -60.00 -38.98
C SER A 8 14.27 -59.05 -38.02
N GLY A 9 13.81 -58.57 -36.87
CA GLY A 9 12.62 -58.82 -36.05
C GLY A 9 12.62 -57.87 -34.83
N ASN A 10 11.59 -58.04 -33.97
CA ASN A 10 11.43 -57.54 -32.60
C ASN A 10 11.30 -56.01 -32.37
N HIS A 11 10.05 -55.56 -32.38
CA HIS A 11 9.59 -54.40 -31.62
C HIS A 11 9.63 -54.70 -30.11
N GLY A 12 10.74 -54.38 -29.46
CA GLY A 12 10.81 -54.20 -28.02
C GLY A 12 10.36 -52.79 -27.66
N SER A 13 9.26 -52.69 -26.92
CA SER A 13 8.77 -51.45 -26.29
C SER A 13 9.85 -50.86 -25.38
N VAL A 14 10.53 -49.80 -25.84
CA VAL A 14 11.38 -48.98 -24.98
C VAL A 14 10.47 -48.00 -24.26
N ASN A 15 10.04 -48.38 -23.06
CA ASN A 15 9.50 -47.43 -22.10
C ASN A 15 10.57 -46.36 -21.84
N GLY A 16 10.38 -45.18 -22.44
CA GLY A 16 11.08 -43.97 -22.02
C GLY A 16 10.76 -43.66 -20.55
N PRO A 17 11.60 -42.86 -19.87
CA PRO A 17 11.30 -42.44 -18.51
C PRO A 17 9.91 -41.78 -18.47
N PRO A 18 9.14 -41.97 -17.38
CA PRO A 18 7.82 -41.36 -17.27
C PRO A 18 7.96 -39.86 -17.50
N VAL A 19 7.19 -39.36 -18.46
CA VAL A 19 7.08 -37.93 -18.75
C VAL A 19 6.75 -37.24 -17.43
N SER A 20 7.66 -36.38 -16.98
CA SER A 20 7.50 -35.55 -15.78
C SER A 20 6.11 -34.87 -15.80
N PRO A 21 5.36 -34.87 -14.69
CA PRO A 21 4.01 -34.34 -14.66
C PRO A 21 4.05 -32.81 -14.74
N ARG A 22 3.93 -32.27 -15.97
CA ARG A 22 3.82 -30.85 -16.32
C ARG A 22 5.01 -29.97 -15.85
N PRO A 23 5.46 -29.00 -16.66
CA PRO A 23 6.38 -27.98 -16.15
C PRO A 23 5.69 -27.25 -14.98
N PRO A 24 6.44 -26.83 -13.94
CA PRO A 24 5.83 -26.07 -12.86
C PRO A 24 5.12 -24.86 -13.48
N PRO A 25 3.89 -24.54 -13.04
CA PRO A 25 3.25 -23.34 -13.51
C PRO A 25 4.20 -22.17 -13.20
N ASN A 26 4.31 -21.26 -14.16
CA ASN A 26 5.15 -20.09 -14.13
C ASN A 26 4.73 -19.16 -12.96
N ILE A 27 5.01 -19.55 -11.71
CA ILE A 27 4.51 -18.94 -10.45
C ILE A 27 5.59 -18.16 -9.72
N LEU A 28 6.85 -18.35 -10.06
CA LEU A 28 7.84 -17.30 -9.81
C LEU A 28 7.49 -16.15 -10.75
N LEU A 29 6.77 -15.13 -10.23
CA LEU A 29 6.68 -13.83 -10.89
C LEU A 29 8.08 -13.24 -10.87
N ARG A 30 8.87 -13.69 -11.84
CA ARG A 30 10.02 -12.95 -12.34
C ARG A 30 9.47 -11.73 -13.08
N PRO A 31 10.28 -10.68 -13.27
CA PRO A 31 9.99 -9.66 -14.25
C PRO A 31 9.52 -10.31 -15.56
N ARG A 32 8.39 -9.86 -16.11
CA ARG A 32 7.81 -10.37 -17.36
C ARG A 32 7.42 -9.22 -18.26
N LEU A 33 7.53 -9.48 -19.56
CA LEU A 33 6.95 -8.60 -20.56
C LEU A 33 5.43 -8.78 -20.57
N PRO A 34 4.66 -7.70 -20.77
CA PRO A 34 3.23 -7.79 -20.94
C PRO A 34 2.88 -8.62 -22.19
N ALA A 35 1.78 -9.37 -22.12
CA ALA A 35 1.30 -10.15 -23.26
C ALA A 35 0.83 -9.19 -24.38
N PRO A 36 1.10 -9.45 -25.66
CA PRO A 36 0.73 -8.53 -26.74
C PRO A 36 -0.74 -8.09 -26.72
N GLU A 37 -1.63 -9.00 -26.38
CA GLU A 37 -3.08 -8.80 -26.25
C GLU A 37 -3.48 -7.87 -25.09
N SER A 38 -2.66 -7.71 -24.05
CA SER A 38 -3.00 -6.86 -22.90
C SER A 38 -3.07 -5.38 -23.26
N ARG A 39 -2.49 -4.97 -24.39
CA ARG A 39 -2.44 -3.58 -24.87
C ARG A 39 -3.82 -3.01 -25.27
N TYR A 40 -4.79 -3.87 -25.54
CA TYR A 40 -6.10 -3.45 -26.03
C TYR A 40 -7.09 -3.34 -24.86
N LEU A 41 -7.61 -2.13 -24.64
CA LEU A 41 -8.60 -1.84 -23.59
C LEU A 41 -10.05 -2.14 -24.03
N GLU A 42 -10.27 -2.58 -25.28
CA GLU A 42 -11.61 -2.81 -25.85
C GLU A 42 -12.41 -3.86 -25.07
N ASP A 43 -11.74 -4.92 -24.62
CA ASP A 43 -12.34 -6.02 -23.85
C ASP A 43 -12.28 -5.79 -22.33
N VAL A 44 -11.71 -4.67 -21.89
CA VAL A 44 -11.53 -4.37 -20.46
C VAL A 44 -12.77 -3.66 -19.91
N VAL A 45 -13.34 -4.21 -18.83
CA VAL A 45 -14.43 -3.54 -18.10
C VAL A 45 -13.88 -2.27 -17.43
N LEU A 46 -14.14 -1.12 -18.05
CA LEU A 46 -13.72 0.21 -17.61
C LEU A 46 -14.89 1.02 -17.03
N SER A 47 -15.68 0.42 -16.13
CA SER A 47 -16.75 1.14 -15.41
C SER A 47 -16.15 2.10 -14.38
N ASN A 48 -16.69 3.31 -14.28
CA ASN A 48 -16.30 4.28 -13.25
C ASN A 48 -16.99 3.93 -11.91
N PRO A 49 -16.25 3.45 -10.89
CA PRO A 49 -16.84 3.01 -9.63
C PRO A 49 -17.32 4.16 -8.74
N PHE A 50 -16.95 5.40 -9.05
CA PHE A 50 -17.26 6.59 -8.26
C PHE A 50 -18.51 7.35 -8.74
N ASN A 51 -19.12 6.89 -9.83
CA ASN A 51 -20.27 7.58 -10.42
C ASN A 51 -21.55 7.43 -9.58
N ASP A 52 -21.66 6.38 -8.77
CA ASP A 52 -22.84 6.08 -7.95
C ASP A 52 -23.04 7.04 -6.76
N ASN A 53 -22.01 7.78 -6.34
CA ASN A 53 -22.11 8.80 -5.28
C ASN A 53 -21.64 10.20 -5.72
N ALA A 54 -21.50 10.44 -7.02
CA ALA A 54 -21.06 11.72 -7.56
C ALA A 54 -22.05 12.87 -7.27
N ASP A 55 -23.34 12.54 -7.17
CA ASP A 55 -24.44 13.48 -6.91
C ASP A 55 -24.92 13.49 -5.45
N ASP A 56 -24.20 12.81 -4.55
CA ASP A 56 -24.57 12.81 -3.13
C ASP A 56 -24.12 14.10 -2.43
N ASP A 57 -25.06 15.02 -2.24
CA ASP A 57 -24.84 16.29 -1.54
C ASP A 57 -24.43 16.11 -0.07
N ASN A 58 -24.72 14.96 0.53
CA ASN A 58 -24.39 14.61 1.91
C ASN A 58 -23.10 13.81 2.06
N ARG A 59 -22.40 13.56 0.95
CA ARG A 59 -21.17 12.79 0.90
C ARG A 59 -20.16 13.25 1.96
N VAL A 60 -19.84 14.55 2.01
CA VAL A 60 -18.87 15.05 2.99
C VAL A 60 -19.55 15.43 4.31
N VAL A 61 -19.40 14.56 5.32
CA VAL A 61 -19.88 14.81 6.69
C VAL A 61 -18.99 15.85 7.37
N LEU A 62 -19.63 16.85 7.96
CA LEU A 62 -18.94 17.85 8.78
C LEU A 62 -18.63 17.24 10.13
N SER A 63 -17.33 17.09 10.43
CA SER A 63 -16.86 16.75 11.77
C SER A 63 -17.35 17.77 12.80
N ARG A 64 -17.58 17.34 14.05
CA ARG A 64 -17.92 18.28 15.15
C ARG A 64 -16.83 19.35 15.25
N PRO A 65 -17.16 20.63 15.54
CA PRO A 65 -16.17 21.69 15.67
C PRO A 65 -15.10 21.29 16.69
N ARG A 66 -13.82 21.38 16.32
CA ARG A 66 -12.72 21.15 17.25
C ARG A 66 -12.65 22.34 18.21
N GLU A 67 -13.12 22.17 19.44
CA GLU A 67 -12.91 23.15 20.51
C GLU A 67 -11.42 23.12 20.91
N ASN A 68 -10.69 24.20 20.63
CA ASN A 68 -9.39 24.53 21.23
C ASN A 68 -8.19 23.58 21.03
N ALA A 69 -8.11 22.83 19.93
CA ALA A 69 -6.85 22.17 19.58
C ALA A 69 -5.88 23.20 18.97
N GLN A 70 -4.73 23.43 19.61
CA GLN A 70 -3.56 23.98 18.91
C GLN A 70 -3.45 23.29 17.53
N ILE A 71 -3.19 24.06 16.46
CA ILE A 71 -3.19 23.60 15.07
C ILE A 71 -1.97 22.68 14.83
N THR A 72 -1.95 21.51 15.47
CA THR A 72 -1.01 20.45 15.17
C THR A 72 -1.70 19.57 14.15
N VAL A 73 -1.27 19.69 12.88
CA VAL A 73 -1.76 18.85 11.77
C VAL A 73 -1.25 17.43 11.99
N ASN A 74 -2.08 16.61 12.63
CA ASN A 74 -1.84 15.18 12.81
C ASN A 74 -2.69 14.44 11.77
N GLY A 75 -2.03 13.72 10.86
CA GLY A 75 -2.68 12.95 9.79
C GLY A 75 -1.66 12.26 8.90
N TYR A 76 -2.10 11.19 8.23
CA TYR A 76 -1.31 10.44 7.24
C TYR A 76 -0.89 11.34 6.06
N ILE A 77 -1.80 12.22 5.65
CA ILE A 77 -1.58 13.28 4.68
C ILE A 77 -1.73 14.61 5.42
N LYS A 78 -0.70 15.45 5.36
CA LYS A 78 -0.67 16.73 6.08
C LYS A 78 -0.90 17.85 5.07
N PHE A 79 -1.83 18.75 5.38
CA PHE A 79 -2.10 19.98 4.63
C PHE A 79 -1.80 21.19 5.51
N SER A 80 -1.04 22.17 5.03
CA SER A 80 -0.91 23.48 5.69
C SER A 80 -1.64 24.56 4.90
N THR A 81 -2.42 25.39 5.59
CA THR A 81 -3.07 26.56 4.98
C THR A 81 -2.20 27.80 5.21
N LYS A 82 -1.90 28.57 4.16
CA LYS A 82 -1.14 29.84 4.25
C LYS A 82 -1.75 30.88 5.23
N ARG A 83 -3.04 30.77 5.55
CA ARG A 83 -3.79 31.67 6.44
C ARG A 83 -3.68 31.38 7.95
N ALA A 84 -2.94 30.36 8.40
CA ALA A 84 -2.70 30.13 9.83
C ALA A 84 -1.70 31.14 10.45
N ARG A 85 -1.72 32.41 10.00
CA ARG A 85 -0.74 33.45 10.34
C ARG A 85 -1.28 34.58 11.20
N GLU A 86 -2.48 34.46 11.76
CA GLU A 86 -2.90 35.34 12.85
C GLU A 86 -3.08 34.52 14.12
N PRO A 87 -2.01 34.31 14.92
CA PRO A 87 -2.20 34.17 16.35
C PRO A 87 -2.93 35.44 16.81
N VAL A 88 -3.97 35.26 17.60
CA VAL A 88 -4.61 36.35 18.36
C VAL A 88 -3.49 37.20 18.97
N LEU A 89 -3.47 38.46 18.58
CA LEU A 89 -2.47 39.47 18.89
C LEU A 89 -2.03 39.45 20.36
N LEU A 90 -0.74 39.23 20.59
CA LEU A 90 0.02 39.92 21.62
C LEU A 90 1.18 40.68 20.94
N PRO A 91 1.54 41.87 21.44
CA PRO A 91 2.12 42.93 20.63
C PRO A 91 3.58 42.68 20.23
N ARG A 92 3.82 42.81 18.91
CA ARG A 92 5.04 43.32 18.25
C ARG A 92 6.29 43.38 19.13
N GLN A 93 7.08 42.31 19.12
CA GLN A 93 8.53 42.37 19.34
C GLN A 93 9.26 41.55 18.28
N ALA A 94 10.54 41.89 18.10
CA ALA A 94 11.33 41.76 16.88
C ALA A 94 11.35 40.37 16.23
N ARG A 95 11.52 40.39 14.90
CA ARG A 95 11.89 39.23 14.07
C ARG A 95 13.04 38.48 14.71
N ASP A 96 12.78 37.26 15.16
CA ASP A 96 13.81 36.31 15.55
C ASP A 96 13.65 35.07 14.66
N ASP A 97 14.71 34.69 13.95
CA ASP A 97 14.78 33.54 13.02
C ASP A 97 14.86 32.18 13.78
N SER A 98 14.48 32.18 15.06
CA SER A 98 14.62 31.08 16.02
C SER A 98 13.34 30.26 16.21
N ASP A 99 12.22 30.62 15.57
CA ASP A 99 10.96 29.89 15.72
C ASP A 99 10.94 28.57 14.91
N PRO A 100 10.94 27.39 15.57
CA PRO A 100 10.97 26.09 14.91
C PRO A 100 9.74 25.84 14.02
N GLN A 101 8.58 26.47 14.29
CA GLN A 101 7.40 26.34 13.43
C GLN A 101 7.61 27.04 12.07
N THR A 102 8.28 28.19 12.07
CA THR A 102 8.59 28.95 10.86
C THR A 102 9.65 28.25 10.00
N LEU A 103 10.59 27.55 10.63
CA LEU A 103 11.64 26.76 9.97
C LEU A 103 11.07 25.46 9.36
N VAL A 104 10.14 24.81 10.06
CA VAL A 104 9.37 23.64 9.60
C VAL A 104 8.50 23.99 8.39
N VAL A 105 7.73 25.08 8.44
CA VAL A 105 6.92 25.51 7.29
C VAL A 105 7.80 25.80 6.07
N ARG A 106 8.99 26.40 6.23
CA ARG A 106 9.95 26.61 5.13
C ARG A 106 10.60 25.32 4.62
N LEU A 107 10.84 24.34 5.48
CA LEU A 107 11.41 23.03 5.11
C LEU A 107 10.41 22.15 4.35
N PHE A 108 9.13 22.23 4.68
CA PHE A 108 8.05 21.48 4.02
C PHE A 108 7.35 22.23 2.89
N SER A 109 7.59 23.54 2.75
CA SER A 109 7.20 24.26 1.54
C SER A 109 8.16 23.86 0.43
N THR A 110 7.76 22.93 -0.43
CA THR A 110 8.47 22.69 -1.69
C THR A 110 8.57 24.03 -2.43
N PRO A 111 9.77 24.58 -2.65
CA PRO A 111 9.91 25.74 -3.50
C PRO A 111 9.66 25.25 -4.93
N ASN A 112 8.85 26.00 -5.69
CA ASN A 112 8.70 25.92 -7.15
C ASN A 112 7.50 25.14 -7.72
N PHE A 113 6.27 25.52 -7.35
CA PHE A 113 5.12 25.21 -8.20
C PHE A 113 4.30 26.47 -8.48
N ASN A 114 4.53 27.07 -9.65
CA ASN A 114 3.93 28.33 -10.12
C ASN A 114 2.42 28.22 -10.46
N TRP A 115 1.83 27.02 -10.39
CA TRP A 115 0.40 26.81 -10.71
C TRP A 115 -0.55 27.34 -9.62
N GLU A 116 -0.03 27.67 -8.43
CA GLU A 116 -0.80 28.42 -7.41
C GLU A 116 -1.40 29.72 -7.96
N LYS A 117 -0.80 30.29 -9.02
CA LYS A 117 -1.28 31.50 -9.69
C LYS A 117 -2.58 31.27 -10.48
N GLU A 118 -2.86 30.04 -10.94
CA GLU A 118 -4.04 29.69 -11.73
C GLU A 118 -5.24 29.21 -10.88
N LEU A 119 -5.01 28.96 -9.59
CA LEU A 119 -6.05 28.62 -8.63
C LEU A 119 -6.91 29.84 -8.25
N GLN A 120 -8.21 29.63 -8.04
CA GLN A 120 -9.07 30.64 -7.42
C GLN A 120 -8.61 30.93 -5.99
N ASP A 121 -8.93 32.12 -5.46
CA ASP A 121 -8.42 32.58 -4.15
C ASP A 121 -8.82 31.67 -2.98
N ASP A 122 -9.94 30.93 -3.11
CA ASP A 122 -10.37 29.92 -2.14
C ASP A 122 -9.51 28.64 -2.21
N ASP A 123 -9.05 28.24 -3.41
CA ASP A 123 -8.28 27.02 -3.65
C ASP A 123 -6.79 27.15 -3.28
N ARG A 124 -6.24 28.36 -3.37
CA ARG A 124 -4.85 28.69 -2.99
C ARG A 124 -4.50 28.36 -1.53
N ASN A 125 -5.51 28.24 -0.67
CA ASN A 125 -5.33 27.97 0.75
C ASN A 125 -5.28 26.47 1.09
N LEU A 126 -5.49 25.57 0.12
CA LEU A 126 -5.68 24.13 0.37
C LEU A 126 -4.38 23.29 0.26
N PHE A 127 -3.22 23.90 0.03
CA PHE A 127 -2.01 23.17 -0.40
C PHE A 127 -0.75 23.41 0.43
N VAL A 128 -0.30 22.38 1.17
CA VAL A 128 1.12 22.02 1.45
C VAL A 128 1.16 20.56 1.90
N PHE A 129 1.83 19.64 1.21
CA PHE A 129 2.01 18.24 1.63
C PHE A 129 3.33 18.04 2.43
N CYS A 130 3.34 17.14 3.43
CA CYS A 130 4.56 16.76 4.16
C CYS A 130 4.71 15.22 4.26
N ASP A 131 5.87 14.66 3.89
CA ASP A 131 6.20 13.23 4.09
C ASP A 131 7.70 12.99 4.40
N VAL A 132 8.05 11.78 4.85
CA VAL A 132 9.37 11.31 5.28
C VAL A 132 10.33 11.01 4.11
N LEU A 133 9.83 10.69 2.90
CA LEU A 133 10.65 10.56 1.69
C LEU A 133 10.04 11.41 0.56
N ASP A 134 10.39 12.70 0.54
CA ASP A 134 9.79 13.68 -0.38
C ASP A 134 10.04 13.38 -1.86
N LYS A 135 11.26 13.02 -2.26
CA LYS A 135 11.64 12.83 -3.67
C LYS A 135 11.03 11.62 -4.35
N SER A 136 10.77 10.53 -3.62
CA SER A 136 10.11 9.33 -4.16
C SER A 136 8.61 9.28 -3.87
N ASN A 137 8.07 10.27 -3.13
CA ASN A 137 6.63 10.32 -2.88
C ASN A 137 5.90 11.03 -4.02
N CYS A 138 5.22 10.21 -4.83
CA CYS A 138 4.36 10.65 -5.93
C CYS A 138 3.24 11.64 -5.55
N TRP A 139 2.73 11.64 -4.30
CA TRP A 139 1.76 12.63 -3.82
C TRP A 139 2.35 14.06 -3.76
N ILE A 140 3.68 14.17 -3.61
CA ILE A 140 4.40 15.44 -3.43
C ILE A 140 5.03 15.91 -4.75
N GLU A 141 5.64 15.00 -5.50
CA GLU A 141 6.35 15.34 -6.75
C GLU A 141 5.45 15.22 -7.99
N ASN A 142 4.81 14.06 -8.17
CA ASN A 142 4.23 13.70 -9.47
C ASN A 142 2.80 14.22 -9.64
N VAL A 143 1.94 14.03 -8.63
CA VAL A 143 0.54 14.45 -8.70
C VAL A 143 0.41 15.97 -8.86
N PRO A 144 1.15 16.84 -8.13
CA PRO A 144 1.07 18.29 -8.35
C PRO A 144 1.55 18.73 -9.74
N ARG A 145 2.56 18.04 -10.32
CA ARG A 145 2.98 18.29 -11.72
C ARG A 145 1.86 17.99 -12.69
N MET A 146 1.21 16.83 -12.56
CA MET A 146 0.09 16.45 -13.41
C MET A 146 -1.12 17.37 -13.20
N ALA A 147 -1.42 17.78 -11.96
CA ALA A 147 -2.51 18.71 -11.66
C ALA A 147 -2.33 20.08 -12.35
N ALA A 148 -1.12 20.48 -12.70
CA ALA A 148 -0.87 21.71 -13.42
C ALA A 148 -1.39 21.63 -14.88
N THR A 149 -1.31 20.46 -15.53
CA THR A 149 -1.73 20.28 -16.94
C THR A 149 -3.08 19.59 -17.07
N GLU A 150 -3.37 18.61 -16.21
CA GLU A 150 -4.50 17.70 -16.31
C GLU A 150 -5.66 18.12 -15.39
N SER A 151 -6.78 18.49 -16.01
CA SER A 151 -7.98 18.98 -15.30
C SER A 151 -8.59 17.94 -14.35
N GLY A 152 -8.61 16.67 -14.74
CA GLY A 152 -9.10 15.58 -13.90
C GLY A 152 -8.27 15.42 -12.64
N VAL A 153 -6.94 15.41 -12.77
CA VAL A 153 -6.02 15.28 -11.63
C VAL A 153 -6.18 16.48 -10.71
N ARG A 154 -6.25 17.69 -11.27
CA ARG A 154 -6.47 18.94 -10.51
C ARG A 154 -7.73 18.90 -9.66
N HIS A 155 -8.86 18.51 -10.24
CA HIS A 155 -10.13 18.43 -9.51
C HIS A 155 -10.11 17.32 -8.46
N ALA A 156 -9.52 16.16 -8.75
CA ALA A 156 -9.44 15.06 -7.80
C ALA A 156 -8.56 15.42 -6.58
N ILE A 157 -7.40 16.07 -6.79
CA ILE A 157 -6.55 16.50 -5.67
C ILE A 157 -7.20 17.62 -4.85
N LEU A 158 -7.87 18.58 -5.49
CA LEU A 158 -8.60 19.63 -4.77
C LEU A 158 -9.72 19.06 -3.91
N ALA A 159 -10.47 18.07 -4.42
CA ALA A 159 -11.50 17.38 -3.66
C ALA A 159 -10.92 16.64 -2.44
N LEU A 160 -9.79 15.95 -2.60
CA LEU A 160 -9.10 15.27 -1.51
C LEU A 160 -8.58 16.26 -0.46
N SER A 161 -7.89 17.32 -0.88
CA SER A 161 -7.38 18.37 0.02
C SER A 161 -8.51 19.04 0.81
N ALA A 162 -9.61 19.40 0.14
CA ALA A 162 -10.76 20.01 0.78
C ALA A 162 -11.43 19.06 1.80
N THR A 163 -11.46 17.75 1.52
CA THR A 163 -11.97 16.73 2.45
C THR A 163 -11.18 16.72 3.76
N TYR A 164 -9.85 16.79 3.70
CA TYR A 164 -9.01 16.88 4.90
C TYR A 164 -9.15 18.22 5.61
N VAL A 165 -9.22 19.32 4.87
CA VAL A 165 -9.36 20.67 5.45
C VAL A 165 -10.65 20.80 6.25
N LEU A 166 -11.72 20.10 5.85
CA LEU A 166 -13.01 20.13 6.54
C LEU A 166 -12.96 19.57 7.97
N ASP A 167 -12.00 18.71 8.30
CA ASP A 167 -11.82 18.22 9.68
C ASP A 167 -11.29 19.29 10.63
N TYR A 168 -10.67 20.34 10.08
CA TYR A 168 -10.12 21.46 10.83
C TYR A 168 -10.99 22.73 10.67
N GLN A 169 -11.59 22.91 9.50
CA GLN A 169 -12.43 24.05 9.16
C GLN A 169 -13.75 23.55 8.54
N PRO A 170 -14.74 23.16 9.36
CA PRO A 170 -16.03 22.62 8.89
C PRO A 170 -16.96 23.71 8.32
N LYS A 171 -16.50 24.41 7.27
CA LYS A 171 -17.24 25.48 6.60
C LYS A 171 -18.08 24.93 5.45
N LYS A 172 -19.34 25.40 5.33
CA LYS A 172 -20.23 25.02 4.22
C LYS A 172 -19.67 25.37 2.85
N SER A 173 -18.89 26.44 2.72
CA SER A 173 -18.23 26.81 1.46
C SER A 173 -17.18 25.80 1.02
N ILE A 174 -16.31 25.36 1.94
CA ILE A 174 -15.29 24.33 1.67
C ILE A 174 -15.96 22.99 1.34
N ARG A 175 -17.07 22.65 2.03
CA ARG A 175 -17.86 21.46 1.72
C ARG A 175 -18.41 21.51 0.29
N ARG A 176 -18.97 22.66 -0.13
CA ARG A 176 -19.47 22.84 -1.49
C ARG A 176 -18.35 22.69 -2.52
N ALA A 177 -17.20 23.30 -2.29
CA ALA A 177 -16.03 23.18 -3.17
C ALA A 177 -15.54 21.73 -3.27
N ALA A 178 -15.46 21.00 -2.16
CA ALA A 178 -15.08 19.59 -2.14
C ALA A 178 -16.02 18.73 -3.00
N LEU A 179 -17.34 18.92 -2.85
CA LEU A 179 -18.36 18.22 -3.62
C LEU A 179 -18.31 18.56 -5.12
N GLU A 180 -18.18 19.84 -5.44
CA GLU A 180 -18.11 20.30 -6.83
C GLU A 180 -16.87 19.76 -7.56
N HIS A 181 -15.70 19.83 -6.92
CA HIS A 181 -14.48 19.28 -7.48
C HIS A 181 -14.54 17.76 -7.60
N TYR A 182 -15.13 17.06 -6.63
CA TYR A 182 -15.32 15.62 -6.74
C TYR A 182 -16.19 15.25 -7.94
N LYS A 183 -17.36 15.89 -8.08
CA LYS A 183 -18.27 15.66 -9.20
C LYS A 183 -17.60 15.93 -10.54
N LYS A 184 -16.86 17.03 -10.66
CA LYS A 184 -16.08 17.34 -11.87
C LYS A 184 -15.03 16.27 -12.18
N ALA A 185 -14.29 15.81 -11.17
CA ALA A 185 -13.30 14.75 -11.35
C ALA A 185 -13.94 13.43 -11.80
N VAL A 186 -15.10 13.06 -11.26
CA VAL A 186 -15.84 11.85 -11.66
C VAL A 186 -16.34 11.95 -13.10
N ILE A 187 -16.89 13.10 -13.52
CA ILE A 187 -17.33 13.32 -14.90
C ILE A 187 -16.15 13.23 -15.87
N ILE A 188 -15.02 13.87 -15.56
CA ILE A 188 -13.81 13.84 -16.40
C ILE A 188 -13.28 12.40 -16.49
N LEU A 189 -13.25 11.67 -15.37
CA LEU A 189 -12.86 10.27 -15.36
C LEU A 189 -13.76 9.42 -16.26
N ASP A 190 -15.08 9.61 -16.20
CA ASP A 190 -16.02 8.86 -17.03
C ASP A 190 -15.80 9.13 -18.52
N LEU A 191 -15.55 10.38 -18.91
CA LEU A 191 -15.21 10.74 -20.29
C LEU A 191 -13.89 10.11 -20.74
N ALA A 192 -12.84 10.20 -19.91
CA ALA A 192 -11.53 9.62 -20.22
C ALA A 192 -11.58 8.08 -20.34
N LEU A 193 -12.35 7.40 -19.49
CA LEU A 193 -12.55 5.95 -19.58
C LEU A 193 -13.31 5.54 -20.85
N ARG A 194 -14.26 6.35 -21.31
CA ARG A 194 -14.96 6.11 -22.59
C ARG A 194 -14.03 6.29 -23.77
N GLU A 195 -13.18 7.32 -23.76
CA GLU A 195 -12.20 7.57 -24.80
C GLU A 195 -11.14 6.46 -24.86
N ALA A 196 -10.64 6.02 -23.70
CA ALA A 196 -9.65 4.94 -23.60
C ALA A 196 -10.14 3.58 -24.13
N ARG A 197 -11.47 3.38 -24.28
CA ARG A 197 -12.04 2.17 -24.93
C ARG A 197 -11.94 2.22 -26.44
N VAL A 198 -11.87 3.41 -27.03
CA VAL A 198 -11.86 3.61 -28.48
C VAL A 198 -10.44 3.84 -28.97
N ASN A 199 -9.67 4.62 -28.21
CA ASN A 199 -8.30 5.00 -28.54
C ASN A 199 -7.35 4.53 -27.44
N THR A 200 -6.20 3.98 -27.82
CA THR A 200 -5.13 3.71 -26.86
C THR A 200 -4.61 5.04 -26.29
N PRO A 201 -4.66 5.25 -24.96
CA PRO A 201 -4.17 6.49 -24.38
C PRO A 201 -2.65 6.62 -24.56
N SER A 202 -2.17 7.85 -24.70
CA SER A 202 -0.75 8.16 -24.57
C SER A 202 -0.27 7.90 -23.13
N GLU A 203 1.04 7.83 -22.93
CA GLU A 203 1.61 7.60 -21.59
C GLU A 203 1.19 8.67 -20.58
N ALA A 204 1.15 9.94 -21.01
CA ALA A 204 0.74 11.04 -20.15
C ALA A 204 -0.76 10.95 -19.78
N GLU A 205 -1.62 10.60 -20.74
CA GLU A 205 -3.06 10.41 -20.50
C GLU A 205 -3.32 9.21 -19.59
N ALA A 206 -2.59 8.11 -19.77
CA ALA A 206 -2.65 6.94 -18.91
C ALA A 206 -2.23 7.25 -17.47
N ASP A 207 -1.11 7.97 -17.30
CA ASP A 207 -0.62 8.40 -15.99
C ASP A 207 -1.63 9.34 -15.30
N ALA A 208 -2.22 10.27 -16.06
CA ALA A 208 -3.26 11.15 -15.55
C ALA A 208 -4.51 10.36 -15.13
N LEU A 209 -4.95 9.42 -15.95
CA LEU A 209 -6.11 8.57 -15.71
C LEU A 209 -5.94 7.75 -14.42
N VAL A 210 -4.80 7.08 -14.25
CA VAL A 210 -4.48 6.31 -13.03
C VAL A 210 -4.39 7.24 -11.81
N SER A 211 -3.84 8.44 -11.97
CA SER A 211 -3.77 9.43 -10.88
C SER A 211 -5.14 9.90 -10.42
N VAL A 212 -6.07 10.15 -11.34
CA VAL A 212 -7.47 10.50 -10.99
C VAL A 212 -8.12 9.36 -10.22
N ILE A 213 -7.99 8.12 -10.70
CA ILE A 213 -8.57 6.94 -10.03
C ILE A 213 -8.00 6.78 -8.62
N THR A 214 -6.68 6.89 -8.45
CA THR A 214 -6.01 6.73 -7.16
C THR A 214 -6.33 7.86 -6.17
N LEU A 215 -6.49 9.10 -6.63
CA LEU A 215 -6.96 10.21 -5.80
C LEU A 215 -8.40 9.98 -5.33
N LEU A 216 -9.32 9.61 -6.23
CA LEU A 216 -10.71 9.31 -5.87
C LEU A 216 -10.82 8.10 -4.93
N ASN A 217 -9.99 7.06 -5.13
CA ASN A 217 -9.84 5.95 -4.19
C ASN A 217 -9.47 6.47 -2.80
N MET A 218 -8.47 7.35 -2.70
CA MET A 218 -8.02 7.87 -1.42
C MET A 218 -9.14 8.66 -0.70
N ILE A 219 -9.99 9.38 -1.44
CA ILE A 219 -11.15 10.06 -0.84
C ILE A 219 -12.12 9.04 -0.20
N ASP A 220 -12.38 7.91 -0.85
CA ASP A 220 -13.24 6.83 -0.33
C ASP A 220 -12.58 6.06 0.84
N VAL A 221 -11.25 5.88 0.80
CA VAL A 221 -10.46 5.31 1.91
C VAL A 221 -10.61 6.15 3.17
N VAL A 222 -10.43 7.47 3.03
CA VAL A 222 -10.44 8.37 4.19
C VAL A 222 -11.86 8.68 4.63
N SER A 223 -12.89 8.52 3.80
CA SER A 223 -14.28 8.83 4.16
C SER A 223 -15.09 7.56 4.43
N PRO A 224 -14.85 6.83 5.54
CA PRO A 224 -15.54 5.57 5.81
C PRO A 224 -17.06 5.71 5.88
N GLU A 225 -17.56 6.88 6.24
CA GLU A 225 -18.98 7.22 6.27
C GLU A 225 -19.66 7.17 4.89
N GLN A 226 -18.88 7.24 3.81
CA GLN A 226 -19.39 7.21 2.42
C GLN A 226 -19.31 5.82 1.80
N ARG A 227 -18.68 4.85 2.48
CA ARG A 227 -18.44 3.53 1.91
C ARG A 227 -19.76 2.83 1.61
N ARG A 228 -19.75 2.04 0.53
CA ARG A 228 -20.87 1.16 0.19
C ARG A 228 -21.18 0.20 1.35
N PRO A 229 -22.43 -0.29 1.45
CA PRO A 229 -22.77 -1.36 2.39
C PRO A 229 -21.80 -2.55 2.31
N ARG A 230 -21.58 -3.23 3.45
CA ARG A 230 -20.58 -4.31 3.61
C ARG A 230 -20.71 -5.48 2.62
N HIS A 231 -21.91 -5.72 2.10
CA HIS A 231 -22.18 -6.79 1.14
C HIS A 231 -21.80 -6.43 -0.31
N LEU A 232 -21.51 -5.17 -0.59
CA LEU A 232 -21.08 -4.70 -1.91
C LEU A 232 -19.56 -4.52 -1.96
N LEU A 233 -18.98 -4.67 -3.15
CA LEU A 233 -17.58 -4.35 -3.37
C LEU A 233 -17.34 -2.85 -3.13
N PRO A 234 -16.38 -2.47 -2.26
CA PRO A 234 -16.14 -1.06 -1.95
C PRO A 234 -15.49 -0.35 -3.14
N ARG A 235 -15.80 0.94 -3.29
CA ARG A 235 -15.32 1.75 -4.42
C ARG A 235 -13.81 1.83 -4.47
N TRP A 236 -13.15 2.02 -3.32
CA TRP A 236 -11.69 2.09 -3.27
C TRP A 236 -11.01 0.82 -3.84
N LEU A 237 -11.60 -0.37 -3.66
CA LEU A 237 -11.03 -1.61 -4.19
C LEU A 237 -11.37 -1.77 -5.67
N GLU A 238 -12.59 -1.45 -6.07
CA GLU A 238 -13.01 -1.48 -7.47
C GLU A 238 -12.16 -0.50 -8.32
N GLY A 239 -11.92 0.70 -7.80
CA GLY A 239 -11.05 1.69 -8.41
C GLY A 239 -9.59 1.27 -8.41
N ALA A 240 -9.07 0.67 -7.34
CA ALA A 240 -7.70 0.13 -7.35
C ALA A 240 -7.52 -0.93 -8.45
N ARG A 241 -8.49 -1.83 -8.60
CA ARG A 241 -8.50 -2.83 -9.67
C ARG A 241 -8.62 -2.19 -11.06
N LEU A 242 -9.42 -1.14 -11.20
CA LEU A 242 -9.53 -0.38 -12.45
C LEU A 242 -8.18 0.24 -12.82
N ALA A 243 -7.51 0.91 -11.87
CA ALA A 243 -6.18 1.46 -12.08
C ALA A 243 -5.15 0.40 -12.49
N CYS A 244 -5.17 -0.78 -11.85
CA CYS A 244 -4.29 -1.89 -12.26
C CYS A 244 -4.57 -2.36 -13.69
N ARG A 245 -5.84 -2.47 -14.12
CA ARG A 245 -6.17 -2.83 -15.51
C ARG A 245 -5.68 -1.80 -16.52
N VAL A 246 -5.75 -0.50 -16.19
CA VAL A 246 -5.18 0.55 -17.03
C VAL A 246 -3.66 0.39 -17.11
N LEU A 247 -2.98 0.18 -15.98
CA LEU A 247 -1.53 -0.04 -15.92
C LEU A 247 -1.09 -1.27 -16.72
N ASP A 248 -1.84 -2.38 -16.65
CA ASP A 248 -1.56 -3.60 -17.42
C ASP A 248 -1.66 -3.35 -18.93
N ALA A 249 -2.56 -2.48 -19.38
CA ALA A 249 -2.74 -2.14 -20.79
C ALA A 249 -1.76 -1.08 -21.31
N THR A 250 -1.26 -0.23 -20.42
CA THR A 250 -0.31 0.85 -20.73
C THR A 250 1.10 0.50 -20.28
N ASP A 251 1.39 -0.79 -20.10
CA ASP A 251 2.67 -1.28 -19.62
C ASP A 251 3.78 -0.91 -20.65
N PRO A 252 4.82 -0.16 -20.25
CA PRO A 252 5.87 0.28 -21.15
C PRO A 252 6.66 -0.89 -21.73
N GLY A 253 6.61 -2.06 -21.08
CA GLY A 253 7.21 -3.31 -21.48
C GLY A 253 6.84 -3.78 -22.88
N HIS A 254 5.73 -3.32 -23.45
CA HIS A 254 5.39 -3.58 -24.87
C HIS A 254 6.46 -3.07 -25.86
N ARG A 255 7.37 -2.18 -25.43
CA ARG A 255 8.44 -1.61 -26.25
C ARG A 255 9.80 -2.29 -26.05
N TYR A 256 9.89 -3.27 -25.15
CA TYR A 256 11.15 -3.84 -24.70
C TYR A 256 11.22 -5.35 -24.98
N TRP A 257 12.45 -5.84 -25.16
CA TRP A 257 12.74 -7.27 -25.34
C TRP A 257 13.09 -7.97 -24.03
N LEU A 258 13.48 -7.21 -23.00
CA LEU A 258 13.90 -7.71 -21.70
C LEU A 258 13.27 -6.86 -20.59
N PRO A 259 12.64 -7.46 -19.58
CA PRO A 259 11.99 -6.72 -18.49
C PRO A 259 12.93 -5.80 -17.70
N GLU A 260 14.21 -6.19 -17.55
CA GLU A 260 15.22 -5.43 -16.80
C GLU A 260 15.58 -4.11 -17.50
N ASN A 261 15.33 -4.02 -18.81
CA ASN A 261 15.58 -2.82 -19.60
C ASN A 261 14.40 -1.85 -19.58
N ILE A 262 13.25 -2.26 -19.05
CA ILE A 262 12.08 -1.37 -18.96
C ILE A 262 12.41 -0.23 -18.02
N GLN A 263 12.21 1.00 -18.48
CA GLN A 263 12.50 2.21 -17.71
C GLN A 263 11.19 2.97 -17.44
N PRO A 264 10.45 2.62 -16.37
CA PRO A 264 9.25 3.36 -16.01
C PRO A 264 9.63 4.79 -15.60
N THR A 265 8.79 5.76 -15.94
CA THR A 265 8.97 7.13 -15.46
C THR A 265 8.69 7.20 -13.95
N SER A 266 9.16 8.26 -13.27
CA SER A 266 8.86 8.45 -11.83
C SER A 266 7.35 8.53 -11.57
N THR A 267 6.60 9.18 -12.47
CA THR A 267 5.14 9.26 -12.41
C THR A 267 4.51 7.88 -12.49
N GLN A 268 4.91 7.10 -13.49
CA GLN A 268 4.41 5.76 -13.71
C GLN A 268 4.72 4.83 -12.53
N LEU A 269 5.96 4.86 -12.00
CA LEU A 269 6.33 4.10 -10.80
C LEU A 269 5.47 4.51 -9.58
N GLY A 270 5.21 5.81 -9.41
CA GLY A 270 4.32 6.31 -8.36
C GLY A 270 2.89 5.76 -8.47
N ASN A 271 2.33 5.82 -9.68
CA ASN A 271 1.01 5.30 -10.01
C ASN A 271 0.91 3.78 -9.78
N MET A 272 1.90 3.05 -10.26
CA MET A 272 2.10 1.63 -10.02
C MET A 272 2.03 1.31 -8.53
N ILE A 273 2.81 2.02 -7.70
CA ILE A 273 2.87 1.77 -6.25
C ILE A 273 1.55 2.08 -5.55
N ILE A 274 0.90 3.23 -5.82
CA ILE A 274 -0.35 3.57 -5.13
C ILE A 274 -1.47 2.60 -5.52
N ALA A 275 -1.63 2.31 -6.81
CA ALA A 275 -2.70 1.45 -7.29
C ALA A 275 -2.53 0.01 -6.77
N SER A 276 -1.34 -0.57 -6.91
CA SER A 276 -1.06 -1.92 -6.43
C SER A 276 -1.13 -2.01 -4.91
N ARG A 277 -0.69 -1.00 -4.15
CA ARG A 277 -0.80 -1.00 -2.69
C ARG A 277 -2.24 -1.24 -2.24
N ALA A 278 -3.20 -0.53 -2.84
CA ALA A 278 -4.61 -0.72 -2.53
C ALA A 278 -5.13 -2.10 -2.98
N ALA A 279 -4.80 -2.54 -4.19
CA ALA A 279 -5.28 -3.81 -4.72
C ALA A 279 -4.70 -5.03 -3.99
N ILE A 280 -3.40 -5.02 -3.68
CA ILE A 280 -2.66 -6.13 -3.07
C ILE A 280 -2.96 -6.21 -1.57
N LEU A 281 -3.00 -5.09 -0.85
CA LEU A 281 -3.24 -5.11 0.61
C LEU A 281 -4.70 -5.41 0.98
N ALA A 282 -5.61 -5.48 0.00
CA ALA A 282 -6.94 -6.05 0.20
C ALA A 282 -6.93 -7.58 0.23
N LEU A 283 -5.95 -8.22 -0.41
CA LEU A 283 -5.90 -9.68 -0.58
C LEU A 283 -5.77 -10.46 0.73
N PRO A 284 -4.96 -10.03 1.75
CA PRO A 284 -4.78 -10.80 2.97
C PRO A 284 -6.07 -11.12 3.74
N MET A 285 -7.08 -10.24 3.66
CA MET A 285 -8.37 -10.38 4.35
C MET A 285 -9.53 -10.68 3.39
N LYS A 286 -9.22 -11.12 2.15
CA LYS A 286 -10.20 -11.52 1.15
C LYS A 286 -10.12 -13.03 0.89
N PRO A 287 -11.24 -13.73 0.62
CA PRO A 287 -11.23 -15.13 0.19
C PRO A 287 -10.28 -15.31 -0.98
N LEU A 288 -9.54 -16.40 -0.96
CA LEU A 288 -8.62 -16.71 -2.06
C LEU A 288 -9.39 -16.77 -3.38
N ASP A 289 -8.81 -16.20 -4.42
CA ASP A 289 -9.35 -16.20 -5.78
C ASP A 289 -8.14 -16.10 -6.71
N VAL A 290 -7.95 -17.12 -7.55
CA VAL A 290 -6.82 -17.15 -8.48
C VAL A 290 -6.88 -15.95 -9.41
N GLU A 291 -8.08 -15.53 -9.83
CA GLU A 291 -8.27 -14.41 -10.75
C GLU A 291 -7.78 -13.07 -10.19
N ASP A 292 -7.67 -12.90 -8.87
CA ASP A 292 -7.12 -11.69 -8.26
C ASP A 292 -5.63 -11.50 -8.56
N THR A 293 -4.91 -12.57 -8.88
CA THR A 293 -3.44 -12.58 -9.05
C THR A 293 -2.97 -13.32 -10.31
N ASN A 294 -3.88 -13.84 -11.11
CA ASN A 294 -3.58 -14.58 -12.34
C ASN A 294 -2.95 -13.68 -13.41
N ASN A 295 -2.44 -14.31 -14.48
CA ASN A 295 -1.95 -13.63 -15.70
C ASN A 295 -0.80 -12.63 -15.49
N GLY A 296 0.01 -12.84 -14.46
CA GLY A 296 1.14 -11.95 -14.20
C GLY A 296 0.75 -10.58 -13.65
N LYS A 297 -0.45 -10.44 -13.07
CA LYS A 297 -0.87 -9.21 -12.38
C LYS A 297 0.23 -8.70 -11.46
N PHE A 298 0.47 -7.39 -11.51
CA PHE A 298 1.50 -6.69 -10.75
C PHE A 298 2.94 -7.04 -11.13
N SER A 299 3.20 -7.74 -12.24
CA SER A 299 4.58 -8.02 -12.69
C SER A 299 5.36 -6.75 -13.00
N TRP A 300 4.67 -5.66 -13.36
CA TRP A 300 5.26 -4.36 -13.59
C TRP A 300 5.93 -3.75 -12.34
N LEU A 301 5.57 -4.19 -11.13
CA LEU A 301 6.30 -3.81 -9.91
C LEU A 301 7.76 -4.27 -9.90
N LEU A 302 8.10 -5.26 -10.74
CA LEU A 302 9.43 -5.84 -10.83
C LEU A 302 10.22 -5.33 -12.04
N GLN A 303 9.69 -4.34 -12.76
CA GLN A 303 10.38 -3.71 -13.90
C GLN A 303 11.49 -2.77 -13.44
N GLY A 304 12.45 -2.54 -14.33
CA GLY A 304 13.64 -1.74 -14.03
C GLY A 304 14.79 -2.57 -13.46
N THR A 305 15.75 -1.88 -12.84
CA THR A 305 16.92 -2.55 -12.29
C THR A 305 16.57 -3.27 -10.99
N ALA A 306 17.40 -4.25 -10.59
CA ALA A 306 17.26 -4.89 -9.29
C ALA A 306 17.27 -3.87 -8.14
N ARG A 307 18.04 -2.78 -8.27
CA ARG A 307 18.06 -1.71 -7.28
C ARG A 307 16.71 -1.00 -7.17
N ASP A 308 16.06 -0.71 -8.29
CA ASP A 308 14.75 -0.04 -8.31
C ASP A 308 13.69 -0.88 -7.61
N ALA A 309 13.64 -2.18 -7.92
CA ALA A 309 12.68 -3.11 -7.30
C ALA A 309 12.90 -3.27 -5.79
N HIS A 310 14.14 -3.10 -5.29
CA HIS A 310 14.46 -3.20 -3.86
C HIS A 310 14.46 -1.85 -3.12
N THR A 311 14.28 -0.72 -3.82
CA THR A 311 14.32 0.60 -3.18
C THR A 311 12.98 0.93 -2.53
N ILE A 312 13.01 1.42 -1.29
CA ILE A 312 11.84 1.84 -0.52
C ILE A 312 11.17 3.02 -1.24
N HIS A 313 9.89 2.86 -1.55
CA HIS A 313 9.12 3.92 -2.20
C HIS A 313 8.35 4.76 -1.18
N GLY A 314 8.46 6.09 -1.27
CA GLY A 314 7.86 7.03 -0.31
C GLY A 314 6.33 6.94 -0.22
N GLY A 315 5.67 6.47 -1.28
CA GLY A 315 4.21 6.30 -1.29
C GLY A 315 3.67 5.11 -0.47
N CYS A 316 4.51 4.14 -0.08
CA CYS A 316 4.05 2.93 0.64
C CYS A 316 4.95 2.49 1.81
N GLY A 317 6.17 3.03 1.93
CA GLY A 317 7.09 2.69 3.03
C GLY A 317 7.74 1.31 2.90
N MET A 318 7.65 0.68 1.72
CA MET A 318 8.33 -0.59 1.39
C MET A 318 8.75 -0.60 -0.08
N SER A 319 9.54 -1.61 -0.47
CA SER A 319 9.99 -1.77 -1.86
C SER A 319 8.89 -2.35 -2.77
N PRO A 320 8.91 -2.04 -4.08
CA PRO A 320 8.04 -2.67 -5.07
C PRO A 320 8.09 -4.21 -5.02
N LEU A 321 9.29 -4.76 -4.80
CA LEU A 321 9.52 -6.19 -4.65
C LEU A 321 8.75 -6.78 -3.46
N LEU A 322 8.85 -6.17 -2.28
CA LEU A 322 8.15 -6.65 -1.08
C LEU A 322 6.63 -6.58 -1.27
N LEU A 323 6.13 -5.50 -1.87
CA LEU A 323 4.70 -5.38 -2.20
C LEU A 323 4.25 -6.49 -3.16
N ASN A 324 5.04 -6.82 -4.18
CA ASN A 324 4.78 -7.97 -5.06
C ASN A 324 4.82 -9.32 -4.32
N ARG A 325 5.66 -9.48 -3.29
CA ARG A 325 5.69 -10.73 -2.49
C ARG A 325 4.36 -10.98 -1.76
N PHE A 326 3.64 -9.96 -1.31
CA PHE A 326 2.28 -10.13 -0.76
C PHE A 326 1.30 -10.72 -1.79
N SER A 327 1.35 -10.28 -3.05
CA SER A 327 0.49 -10.84 -4.09
C SER A 327 0.89 -12.28 -4.42
N GLN A 328 2.18 -12.59 -4.48
CA GLN A 328 2.67 -13.96 -4.71
C GLN A 328 2.23 -14.94 -3.61
N ILE A 329 2.36 -14.56 -2.34
CA ILE A 329 1.90 -15.40 -1.21
C ILE A 329 0.42 -15.74 -1.39
N THR A 330 -0.39 -14.76 -1.79
CA THR A 330 -1.83 -14.96 -2.05
C THR A 330 -2.06 -15.85 -3.26
N GLN A 331 -1.34 -15.63 -4.37
CA GLN A 331 -1.46 -16.41 -5.60
C GLN A 331 -1.16 -17.89 -5.35
N VAL A 332 -0.06 -18.17 -4.65
CA VAL A 332 0.36 -19.53 -4.30
C VAL A 332 -0.65 -20.17 -3.36
N SER A 333 -1.17 -19.41 -2.38
CA SER A 333 -2.22 -19.88 -1.48
C SER A 333 -3.50 -20.24 -2.23
N ALA A 334 -3.92 -19.42 -3.21
CA ALA A 334 -5.11 -19.66 -4.03
C ALA A 334 -4.93 -20.90 -4.91
N SER A 335 -3.78 -21.00 -5.59
CA SER A 335 -3.43 -22.17 -6.41
C SER A 335 -3.41 -23.45 -5.58
N TYR A 336 -2.88 -23.37 -4.36
CA TYR A 336 -2.81 -24.49 -3.43
C TYR A 336 -4.19 -24.93 -2.92
N ARG A 337 -5.10 -23.97 -2.69
CA ARG A 337 -6.48 -24.28 -2.29
C ARG A 337 -7.25 -24.97 -3.41
N ASP A 338 -7.06 -24.51 -4.65
CA ASP A 338 -7.84 -24.98 -5.79
C ASP A 338 -7.41 -26.38 -6.26
N ASP A 339 -6.12 -26.71 -6.18
CA ASP A 339 -5.60 -28.05 -6.51
C ASP A 339 -4.48 -28.52 -5.56
N PRO A 340 -4.82 -28.92 -4.31
CA PRO A 340 -3.81 -29.26 -3.30
C PRO A 340 -2.90 -30.42 -3.71
N TYR A 341 -3.43 -31.43 -4.40
CA TYR A 341 -2.69 -32.66 -4.72
C TYR A 341 -1.61 -32.44 -5.78
N ASN A 342 -1.92 -31.72 -6.86
CA ASN A 342 -0.93 -31.48 -7.91
C ASN A 342 0.03 -30.34 -7.57
N THR A 343 -0.33 -29.47 -6.64
CA THR A 343 0.47 -28.28 -6.31
C THR A 343 1.36 -28.45 -5.07
N GLU A 344 1.07 -29.39 -4.18
CA GLU A 344 1.80 -29.59 -2.91
C GLU A 344 3.32 -29.66 -3.07
N PHE A 345 3.82 -30.42 -4.04
CA PHE A 345 5.26 -30.59 -4.23
C PHE A 345 5.98 -29.25 -4.45
N TRP A 346 5.45 -28.40 -5.34
CA TRP A 346 6.10 -27.13 -5.65
C TRP A 346 5.77 -26.03 -4.64
N VAL A 347 4.59 -26.08 -4.00
CA VAL A 347 4.21 -25.14 -2.94
C VAL A 347 5.14 -25.27 -1.73
N ASN A 348 5.43 -26.49 -1.29
CA ASN A 348 6.37 -26.74 -0.19
C ASN A 348 7.74 -26.15 -0.52
N ARG A 349 8.27 -26.49 -1.71
CA ARG A 349 9.57 -25.97 -2.17
C ARG A 349 9.58 -24.45 -2.31
N TRP A 350 8.48 -23.85 -2.76
CA TRP A 350 8.37 -22.40 -2.87
C TRP A 350 8.40 -21.74 -1.49
N ALA A 351 7.62 -22.26 -0.53
CA ALA A 351 7.61 -21.75 0.85
C ALA A 351 8.98 -21.89 1.53
N GLU A 352 9.66 -23.03 1.36
CA GLU A 352 11.01 -23.29 1.88
C GLU A 352 12.07 -22.31 1.34
N ASN A 353 11.92 -21.84 0.10
CA ASN A 353 12.83 -20.83 -0.47
C ASN A 353 12.40 -19.40 -0.11
N MET A 354 11.10 -19.14 -0.02
CA MET A 354 10.56 -17.80 0.21
C MET A 354 10.80 -17.30 1.63
N VAL A 355 10.78 -18.18 2.64
CA VAL A 355 11.09 -17.78 4.02
C VAL A 355 12.51 -17.20 4.13
N PRO A 356 13.59 -17.91 3.74
CA PRO A 356 14.94 -17.35 3.74
C PRO A 356 15.09 -16.12 2.84
N GLU A 357 14.40 -16.08 1.70
CA GLU A 357 14.43 -14.92 0.79
C GLU A 357 13.87 -13.67 1.48
N LEU A 358 12.71 -13.79 2.15
CA LEU A 358 12.13 -12.70 2.91
C LEU A 358 12.96 -12.36 4.15
N GLU A 359 13.57 -13.35 4.80
CA GLU A 359 14.48 -13.16 5.94
C GLU A 359 15.71 -12.34 5.57
N ALA A 360 16.28 -12.60 4.39
CA ALA A 360 17.42 -11.90 3.83
C ALA A 360 17.04 -10.69 2.95
N LEU A 361 15.74 -10.37 2.80
CA LEU A 361 15.28 -9.32 1.90
C LEU A 361 15.75 -7.96 2.38
N HIS A 362 16.62 -7.37 1.58
CA HIS A 362 17.17 -6.05 1.81
C HIS A 362 16.37 -4.97 1.10
N GLN A 363 16.10 -3.84 1.77
CA GLN A 363 15.36 -2.72 1.17
C GLN A 363 16.18 -1.43 1.22
N TRP A 364 16.56 -0.91 0.05
CA TRP A 364 17.45 0.24 -0.06
C TRP A 364 16.71 1.55 0.21
N LEU A 365 17.39 2.52 0.81
CA LEU A 365 16.93 3.90 0.81
C LEU A 365 17.10 4.53 -0.60
N PRO A 366 16.25 5.51 -0.98
CA PRO A 366 16.40 6.20 -2.26
C PRO A 366 17.75 6.88 -2.45
N PRO A 367 18.21 7.06 -3.71
CA PRO A 367 19.44 7.81 -4.00
C PRO A 367 19.40 9.24 -3.43
N GLY A 368 20.47 9.66 -2.76
CA GLY A 368 20.56 10.98 -2.10
C GLY A 368 20.14 11.01 -0.63
N SER A 369 19.92 9.86 0.00
CA SER A 369 19.92 9.71 1.46
C SER A 369 21.33 9.93 2.03
N LEU A 370 21.41 10.48 3.25
CA LEU A 370 22.69 10.72 3.96
C LEU A 370 23.42 9.42 4.28
N THR A 371 22.68 8.33 4.42
CA THR A 371 23.21 6.97 4.53
C THR A 371 23.09 6.24 3.19
N GLU A 372 24.21 6.11 2.46
CA GLU A 372 24.32 5.21 1.30
C GLU A 372 24.51 3.74 1.70
N SER A 373 24.56 3.46 3.00
CA SER A 373 24.81 2.13 3.54
C SER A 373 23.65 1.17 3.25
N PRO A 374 23.95 -0.09 2.93
CA PRO A 374 22.95 -1.15 2.91
C PRO A 374 22.30 -1.24 4.29
N SER A 375 20.97 -1.15 4.37
CA SER A 375 20.16 -1.47 5.55
C SER A 375 20.22 -2.96 5.94
N ALA A 376 21.36 -3.44 6.45
CA ALA A 376 21.31 -4.61 7.32
C ALA A 376 20.64 -4.19 8.63
N ASP A 377 19.80 -5.06 9.17
CA ASP A 377 19.08 -4.98 10.45
C ASP A 377 19.41 -3.72 11.29
N PRO A 378 18.45 -2.81 11.60
CA PRO A 378 18.72 -1.61 12.40
C PRO A 378 19.27 -1.89 13.82
N GLN A 379 19.51 -3.16 14.18
CA GLN A 379 20.29 -3.59 15.34
C GLN A 379 21.80 -3.83 15.08
N ALA A 380 22.24 -4.14 13.86
CA ALA A 380 23.58 -4.68 13.61
C ALA A 380 24.72 -3.64 13.68
N ASP A 381 24.44 -2.36 13.40
CA ASP A 381 25.46 -1.29 13.39
C ASP A 381 24.95 -0.01 14.07
N VAL A 382 24.68 -0.06 15.38
CA VAL A 382 24.59 1.17 16.18
C VAL A 382 25.88 1.32 16.99
N PRO A 383 26.86 2.10 16.53
CA PRO A 383 27.93 2.57 17.40
C PRO A 383 27.30 3.30 18.60
N GLY A 384 27.88 3.10 19.79
CA GLY A 384 27.33 3.51 21.09
C GLY A 384 27.02 5.00 21.30
N ASP A 385 27.21 5.85 20.29
CA ASP A 385 27.02 7.30 20.34
C ASP A 385 25.84 7.82 19.48
N THR A 386 25.06 6.95 18.83
CA THR A 386 23.92 7.40 18.02
C THR A 386 22.70 7.67 18.92
N PRO A 387 22.16 8.91 19.00
CA PRO A 387 21.01 9.18 19.85
C PRO A 387 19.82 8.32 19.41
N THR A 388 19.25 7.56 20.35
CA THR A 388 18.09 6.70 20.11
C THR A 388 16.97 7.52 19.46
N LEU A 389 16.17 6.96 18.54
CA LEU A 389 15.03 7.66 17.93
C LEU A 389 14.13 8.34 18.99
N SER A 390 13.97 7.73 20.15
CA SER A 390 13.26 8.31 21.31
C SER A 390 13.91 9.60 21.86
N ALA A 391 15.24 9.72 21.79
CA ALA A 391 15.99 10.93 22.15
C ALA A 391 15.90 12.00 21.05
N LEU A 392 16.00 11.60 19.77
CA LEU A 392 15.81 12.49 18.62
C LEU A 392 14.39 13.07 18.57
N LEU A 393 13.35 12.23 18.73
CA LEU A 393 11.94 12.63 18.75
C LEU A 393 11.56 13.53 19.93
N ARG A 394 12.32 13.48 21.03
CA ARG A 394 12.10 14.32 22.22
C ARG A 394 12.88 15.64 22.19
N SER A 395 13.88 15.76 21.31
CA SER A 395 14.64 17.00 21.15
C SER A 395 13.73 18.07 20.54
N ARG A 396 13.59 19.21 21.23
CA ARG A 396 12.87 20.38 20.72
C ARG A 396 13.65 21.13 19.63
N ASP A 397 14.95 20.89 19.56
CA ASP A 397 15.91 21.58 18.69
C ASP A 397 16.64 20.58 17.79
N LEU A 398 15.90 19.89 16.91
CA LEU A 398 16.51 19.07 15.87
C LEU A 398 17.11 19.99 14.80
N ASN A 399 18.43 19.92 14.60
CA ASN A 399 19.05 20.49 13.42
C ASN A 399 18.59 19.72 12.16
N LYS A 400 18.85 20.28 10.96
CA LYS A 400 18.38 19.69 9.70
C LYS A 400 18.92 18.27 9.45
N GLU A 401 20.15 18.00 9.86
CA GLU A 401 20.79 16.70 9.66
C GLU A 401 20.20 15.62 10.56
N ASP A 402 19.96 15.94 11.83
CA ASP A 402 19.36 15.01 12.80
C ASP A 402 17.90 14.68 12.44
N PHE A 403 17.17 15.66 11.91
CA PHE A 403 15.82 15.41 11.38
C PHE A 403 15.85 14.47 10.16
N GLN A 404 16.80 14.66 9.24
CA GLN A 404 16.95 13.81 8.06
C GLN A 404 17.37 12.37 8.43
N LYS A 405 18.29 12.22 9.39
CA LYS A 405 18.63 10.89 9.96
C LYS A 405 17.41 10.20 10.58
N ALA A 406 16.59 10.95 11.31
CA ALA A 406 15.35 10.41 11.87
C ALA A 406 14.36 9.96 10.77
N ARG A 407 14.27 10.69 9.65
CA ARG A 407 13.46 10.30 8.48
C ARG A 407 13.94 8.99 7.84
N GLU A 408 15.25 8.89 7.59
CA GLU A 408 15.86 7.68 7.01
C GLU A 408 15.67 6.47 7.92
N TYR A 409 15.98 6.64 9.20
CA TYR A 409 15.75 5.62 10.22
C TYR A 409 14.28 5.17 10.26
N MET A 410 13.33 6.10 10.22
CA MET A 410 11.89 5.78 10.20
C MET A 410 11.47 5.03 8.94
N SER A 411 12.05 5.36 7.79
CA SER A 411 11.78 4.66 6.52
C SER A 411 12.27 3.22 6.59
N THR A 412 13.49 2.99 7.08
CA THR A 412 14.06 1.65 7.27
C THR A 412 13.25 0.83 8.27
N LEU A 413 12.87 1.44 9.40
CA LEU A 413 12.04 0.78 10.41
C LEU A 413 10.67 0.38 9.86
N THR A 414 10.05 1.24 9.06
CA THR A 414 8.77 0.97 8.40
C THR A 414 8.89 -0.19 7.41
N ALA A 415 9.94 -0.17 6.58
CA ALA A 415 10.21 -1.21 5.61
C ALA A 415 10.42 -2.58 6.28
N GLU A 416 11.10 -2.61 7.43
CA GLU A 416 11.31 -3.81 8.23
C GLU A 416 10.00 -4.36 8.83
N VAL A 417 9.13 -3.48 9.32
CA VAL A 417 7.79 -3.85 9.80
C VAL A 417 6.95 -4.50 8.69
N TRP A 418 7.02 -3.99 7.46
CA TRP A 418 6.36 -4.61 6.30
C TRP A 418 6.95 -5.97 5.95
N ARG A 419 8.28 -6.12 6.05
CA ARG A 419 8.98 -7.39 5.74
C ARG A 419 8.56 -8.48 6.72
N LEU A 420 8.55 -8.17 8.02
CA LEU A 420 8.07 -9.08 9.06
C LEU A 420 6.59 -9.45 8.87
N ALA A 421 5.75 -8.49 8.47
CA ALA A 421 4.35 -8.76 8.16
C ALA A 421 4.18 -9.73 6.98
N ALA A 422 5.03 -9.65 5.95
CA ALA A 422 5.02 -10.60 4.84
C ALA A 422 5.40 -12.01 5.28
N ILE A 423 6.41 -12.14 6.17
CA ILE A 423 6.83 -13.44 6.73
C ILE A 423 5.70 -14.05 7.56
N ILE A 424 5.08 -13.27 8.47
CA ILE A 424 3.95 -13.75 9.28
C ILE A 424 2.78 -14.14 8.38
N TYR A 425 2.48 -13.34 7.35
CA TYR A 425 1.42 -13.65 6.38
C TYR A 425 1.69 -14.97 5.64
N LEU A 426 2.92 -15.20 5.17
CA LEU A 426 3.36 -16.45 4.55
C LEU A 426 3.21 -17.64 5.50
N GLN A 427 3.70 -17.52 6.72
CA GLN A 427 3.66 -18.55 7.76
C GLN A 427 2.22 -18.92 8.12
N CYS A 428 1.37 -17.93 8.33
CA CYS A 428 0.00 -18.15 8.78
C CYS A 428 -0.94 -18.61 7.66
N ARG A 429 -0.89 -17.97 6.48
CA ARG A 429 -1.86 -18.26 5.41
C ARG A 429 -1.43 -19.41 4.52
N LEU A 430 -0.24 -19.34 3.92
CA LEU A 430 0.22 -20.37 2.99
C LEU A 430 0.66 -21.63 3.73
N MET A 431 1.57 -21.48 4.71
CA MET A 431 2.11 -22.62 5.44
C MET A 431 1.15 -23.15 6.52
N ARG A 432 0.03 -22.46 6.74
CA ARG A 432 -1.02 -22.82 7.72
C ARG A 432 -0.48 -23.05 9.12
N LEU A 433 0.59 -22.34 9.50
CA LEU A 433 1.13 -22.43 10.85
C LEU A 433 0.15 -21.79 11.83
N PRO A 434 -0.12 -22.42 12.98
CA PRO A 434 -0.98 -21.84 13.99
C PRO A 434 -0.37 -20.57 14.57
N ARG A 435 -1.21 -19.68 15.11
CA ARG A 435 -0.77 -18.41 15.72
C ARG A 435 0.22 -18.59 16.88
N SER A 436 0.13 -19.73 17.57
CA SER A 436 1.01 -20.13 18.68
C SER A 436 2.33 -20.77 18.24
N HIS A 437 2.57 -20.95 16.94
CA HIS A 437 3.80 -21.56 16.45
C HIS A 437 5.03 -20.72 16.84
N PRO A 438 6.14 -21.31 17.32
CA PRO A 438 7.32 -20.58 17.79
C PRO A 438 7.88 -19.58 16.76
N ASP A 439 7.93 -19.95 15.49
CA ASP A 439 8.41 -19.06 14.43
C ASP A 439 7.48 -17.85 14.22
N VAL A 440 6.17 -18.06 14.32
CA VAL A 440 5.18 -16.98 14.21
C VAL A 440 5.30 -16.04 15.41
N VAL A 441 5.35 -16.59 16.62
CA VAL A 441 5.50 -15.83 17.89
C VAL A 441 6.82 -15.04 17.92
N THR A 442 7.90 -15.63 17.42
CA THR A 442 9.21 -14.95 17.30
C THR A 442 9.11 -13.74 16.37
N ASN A 443 8.48 -13.89 15.21
CA ASN A 443 8.29 -12.78 14.28
C ASN A 443 7.30 -11.73 14.80
N LEU A 444 6.25 -12.12 15.53
CA LEU A 444 5.35 -11.19 16.21
C LEU A 444 6.08 -10.37 17.28
N SER A 445 7.01 -10.98 18.01
CA SER A 445 7.82 -10.30 19.02
C SER A 445 8.72 -9.23 18.40
N LYS A 446 9.39 -9.56 17.28
CA LYS A 446 10.16 -8.60 16.48
C LYS A 446 9.27 -7.47 15.98
N LEU A 447 8.13 -7.81 15.35
CA LEU A 447 7.16 -6.86 14.80
C LEU A 447 6.67 -5.87 15.87
N ALA A 448 6.24 -6.37 17.03
CA ALA A 448 5.83 -5.53 18.15
C ALA A 448 6.97 -4.64 18.66
N GLY A 449 8.20 -5.17 18.75
CA GLY A 449 9.39 -4.41 19.10
C GLY A 449 9.65 -3.22 18.17
N HIS A 450 9.48 -3.41 16.86
CA HIS A 450 9.62 -2.33 15.88
C HIS A 450 8.47 -1.33 15.96
N ILE A 451 7.21 -1.77 16.04
CA ILE A 451 6.02 -0.89 16.13
C ILE A 451 6.11 0.05 17.34
N ARG A 452 6.55 -0.43 18.51
CA ARG A 452 6.71 0.41 19.72
C ARG A 452 7.69 1.57 19.57
N ARG A 453 8.63 1.48 18.62
CA ARG A 453 9.61 2.53 18.33
C ARG A 453 9.06 3.58 17.37
N MET A 454 7.94 3.32 16.70
CA MET A 454 7.37 4.21 15.71
C MET A 454 6.49 5.29 16.36
N PRO A 455 6.52 6.52 15.86
CA PRO A 455 5.61 7.56 16.32
C PRO A 455 4.19 7.29 15.81
N THR A 456 3.20 7.68 16.61
CA THR A 456 1.77 7.62 16.28
C THR A 456 1.17 9.01 16.03
N SER A 457 2.00 10.06 16.06
CA SER A 457 1.64 11.46 15.81
C SER A 457 2.88 12.29 15.45
N GLY A 458 2.69 13.56 15.07
CA GLY A 458 3.79 14.48 14.76
C GLY A 458 4.39 14.30 13.37
N HIS A 459 5.53 14.96 13.10
CA HIS A 459 6.07 15.11 11.73
C HIS A 459 6.51 13.81 11.06
N LEU A 460 7.02 12.85 11.83
CA LEU A 460 7.49 11.54 11.31
C LEU A 460 6.38 10.49 11.19
N PHE A 461 5.16 10.78 11.66
CA PHE A 461 3.99 9.94 11.41
C PHE A 461 3.37 10.34 10.07
N THR A 462 3.46 9.49 9.05
CA THR A 462 3.06 9.82 7.66
C THR A 462 2.26 8.70 7.00
N ALA A 463 1.88 8.89 5.74
CA ALA A 463 1.19 7.90 4.91
C ALA A 463 1.92 6.55 4.77
N GLN A 464 3.20 6.48 5.15
CA GLN A 464 3.97 5.24 5.21
C GLN A 464 3.68 4.39 6.45
N ALA A 465 2.94 4.92 7.43
CA ALA A 465 2.70 4.21 8.69
C ALA A 465 2.10 2.81 8.46
N PRO A 466 2.58 1.80 9.20
CA PRO A 466 2.38 0.39 8.88
C PRO A 466 1.02 -0.11 9.36
N PHE A 467 -0.05 0.42 8.77
CA PHE A 467 -1.42 0.16 9.20
C PHE A 467 -1.79 -1.33 9.11
N PHE A 468 -1.58 -1.98 7.95
CA PHE A 468 -1.80 -3.42 7.81
C PHE A 468 -0.92 -4.26 8.76
N PRO A 469 0.41 -4.03 8.90
CA PRO A 469 1.22 -4.76 9.88
C PRO A 469 0.73 -4.64 11.33
N VAL A 470 0.23 -3.46 11.76
CA VAL A 470 -0.34 -3.28 13.10
C VAL A 470 -1.65 -4.05 13.25
N PHE A 471 -2.52 -4.01 12.24
CA PHE A 471 -3.75 -4.81 12.22
C PHE A 471 -3.44 -6.31 12.26
N LEU A 472 -2.48 -6.77 11.46
CA LEU A 472 -1.97 -8.14 11.43
C LEU A 472 -1.47 -8.59 12.81
N LEU A 473 -0.64 -7.78 13.47
CA LEU A 473 -0.20 -8.04 14.84
C LEU A 473 -1.40 -8.21 15.77
N GLY A 474 -2.39 -7.33 15.66
CA GLY A 474 -3.63 -7.39 16.42
C GLY A 474 -4.45 -8.67 16.17
N ILE A 475 -4.46 -9.23 14.96
CA ILE A 475 -5.20 -10.46 14.66
C ILE A 475 -4.43 -11.71 15.12
N VAL A 476 -3.13 -11.77 14.84
CA VAL A 476 -2.33 -12.97 15.04
C VAL A 476 -1.88 -13.12 16.49
N ALA A 477 -1.76 -12.03 17.26
CA ALA A 477 -1.30 -12.06 18.65
C ALA A 477 -2.09 -13.03 19.55
N VAL A 478 -1.37 -14.02 20.08
CA VAL A 478 -1.79 -14.90 21.18
C VAL A 478 -1.28 -14.40 22.54
N GLU A 479 -0.10 -13.79 22.57
CA GLU A 479 0.45 -13.20 23.79
C GLU A 479 -0.14 -11.82 24.06
N LYS A 480 -0.44 -11.57 25.35
CA LYS A 480 -1.03 -10.30 25.79
C LYS A 480 -0.18 -9.11 25.37
N GLU A 481 1.15 -9.21 25.47
CA GLU A 481 2.07 -8.12 25.15
C GLU A 481 2.02 -7.68 23.68
N HIS A 482 1.88 -8.64 22.75
CA HIS A 482 1.75 -8.37 21.31
C HIS A 482 0.41 -7.70 21.02
N SER A 483 -0.67 -8.22 21.61
CA SER A 483 -2.00 -7.62 21.41
C SER A 483 -2.07 -6.20 21.97
N GLN A 484 -1.51 -5.96 23.15
CA GLN A 484 -1.47 -4.63 23.77
C GLN A 484 -0.70 -3.63 22.90
N CYS A 485 0.43 -4.05 22.30
CA CYS A 485 1.18 -3.21 21.37
C CYS A 485 0.31 -2.70 20.20
N ALA A 486 -0.52 -3.58 19.61
CA ALA A 486 -1.42 -3.19 18.54
C ALA A 486 -2.53 -2.24 19.05
N MET A 487 -3.18 -2.60 20.17
CA MET A 487 -4.26 -1.77 20.75
C MET A 487 -3.76 -0.37 21.13
N ASP A 488 -2.58 -0.26 21.75
CA ASP A 488 -1.98 1.01 22.13
C ASP A 488 -1.72 1.90 20.92
N TRP A 489 -1.23 1.31 19.82
CA TRP A 489 -1.05 2.03 18.57
C TRP A 489 -2.37 2.58 18.03
N PHE A 490 -3.42 1.74 17.97
CA PHE A 490 -4.74 2.16 17.51
C PHE A 490 -5.33 3.28 18.37
N HIS A 491 -5.32 3.12 19.68
CA HIS A 491 -5.79 4.16 20.60
C HIS A 491 -5.01 5.47 20.45
N ALA A 492 -3.69 5.40 20.28
CA ALA A 492 -2.86 6.58 20.08
C ALA A 492 -3.19 7.31 18.77
N VAL A 493 -3.36 6.58 17.66
CA VAL A 493 -3.71 7.16 16.36
C VAL A 493 -5.13 7.73 16.38
N ILE A 494 -6.11 7.01 16.92
CA ILE A 494 -7.51 7.49 16.99
C ILE A 494 -7.62 8.79 17.80
N ARG A 495 -6.83 8.93 18.87
CA ARG A 495 -6.78 10.18 19.67
C ARG A 495 -6.37 11.40 18.84
N THR A 496 -5.63 11.23 17.75
CA THR A 496 -5.28 12.34 16.85
C THR A 496 -6.48 12.90 16.07
N SER A 497 -7.60 12.18 16.04
CA SER A 497 -8.88 12.58 15.43
C SER A 497 -8.78 12.94 13.94
N CYS A 498 -7.80 12.37 13.22
CA CYS A 498 -7.69 12.52 11.78
C CYS A 498 -8.60 11.52 11.06
N ARG A 499 -9.35 12.02 10.07
CA ARG A 499 -10.12 11.18 9.16
C ARG A 499 -9.21 10.16 8.47
N SER A 500 -9.57 8.88 8.59
CA SER A 500 -8.81 7.76 8.04
C SER A 500 -9.64 6.47 8.07
N SER A 501 -9.08 5.42 7.47
CA SER A 501 -9.56 4.04 7.55
C SER A 501 -9.35 3.37 8.92
N VAL A 502 -8.61 4.01 9.85
CA VAL A 502 -8.19 3.42 11.12
C VAL A 502 -9.33 3.17 12.11
N PRO A 503 -10.21 4.16 12.42
CA PRO A 503 -11.29 3.92 13.38
C PRO A 503 -12.19 2.72 13.03
N PRO A 504 -12.76 2.60 11.81
CA PRO A 504 -13.62 1.45 11.50
C PRO A 504 -12.87 0.12 11.48
N ALA A 505 -11.58 0.11 11.14
CA ALA A 505 -10.76 -1.10 11.20
C ALA A 505 -10.45 -1.51 12.65
N PHE A 506 -10.27 -0.55 13.56
CA PHE A 506 -10.09 -0.85 14.98
C PHE A 506 -11.35 -1.46 15.60
N GLU A 507 -12.52 -0.89 15.30
CA GLU A 507 -13.80 -1.45 15.73
C GLU A 507 -14.02 -2.87 15.18
N ALA A 508 -13.64 -3.11 13.92
CA ALA A 508 -13.67 -4.46 13.34
C ALA A 508 -12.68 -5.40 14.05
N LEU A 509 -11.45 -4.94 14.33
CA LEU A 509 -10.44 -5.71 15.05
C LEU A 509 -10.92 -6.17 16.42
N GLU A 510 -11.58 -5.29 17.19
CA GLU A 510 -12.14 -5.63 18.50
C GLU A 510 -13.20 -6.74 18.39
N ARG A 511 -14.13 -6.63 17.43
CA ARG A 511 -15.17 -7.65 17.18
C ARG A 511 -14.58 -8.98 16.72
N ILE A 512 -13.62 -8.93 15.78
CA ILE A 512 -12.95 -10.12 15.27
C ILE A 512 -12.18 -10.82 16.40
N ARG A 513 -11.45 -10.09 17.24
CA ARG A 513 -10.75 -10.68 18.39
C ARG A 513 -11.69 -11.30 19.41
N ALA A 514 -12.82 -10.66 19.69
CA ALA A 514 -13.85 -11.21 20.58
C ALA A 514 -14.37 -12.55 20.05
N TRP A 515 -14.67 -12.62 18.76
CA TRP A 515 -15.07 -13.87 18.09
C TRP A 515 -13.96 -14.93 18.07
N MET A 516 -12.71 -14.54 17.78
CA MET A 516 -11.59 -15.50 17.78
C MET A 516 -11.37 -16.13 19.14
N ALA A 517 -11.63 -15.41 20.24
CA ALA A 517 -11.50 -15.94 21.59
C ALA A 517 -12.55 -17.00 21.93
N THR A 518 -13.73 -16.97 21.29
CA THR A 518 -14.84 -17.90 21.52
C THR A 518 -14.85 -19.07 20.54
N ASP A 519 -14.59 -18.81 19.26
CA ASP A 519 -14.89 -19.73 18.17
C ASP A 519 -13.65 -20.22 17.42
N LEU A 520 -12.60 -19.41 17.35
CA LEU A 520 -11.33 -19.77 16.70
C LEU A 520 -10.33 -20.24 17.77
N GLY A 521 -10.67 -21.35 18.45
CA GLY A 521 -9.90 -21.92 19.55
C GLY A 521 -8.40 -22.02 19.26
N GLU A 522 -7.58 -22.00 20.31
CA GLU A 522 -6.12 -22.11 20.16
C GLU A 522 -5.73 -23.48 19.60
N THR A 523 -5.39 -23.53 18.31
CA THR A 523 -4.83 -24.75 17.72
C THR A 523 -3.49 -25.02 18.41
N SER A 524 -3.44 -26.11 19.18
CA SER A 524 -2.22 -26.53 19.88
C SER A 524 -1.08 -26.75 18.88
N CYS A 525 0.12 -26.29 19.22
CA CYS A 525 1.36 -26.55 18.47
C CYS A 525 1.86 -28.00 18.68
N GLY A 526 0.95 -28.98 18.78
CA GLY A 526 1.29 -30.40 18.77
C GLY A 526 2.05 -30.79 17.49
N ALA A 527 2.32 -32.08 17.29
CA ALA A 527 3.04 -32.55 16.10
C ALA A 527 2.29 -32.15 14.81
N LEU A 528 2.65 -30.99 14.23
CA LEU A 528 2.09 -30.47 13.00
C LEU A 528 2.37 -31.46 11.88
N SER A 529 1.37 -31.68 11.01
CA SER A 529 1.60 -32.50 9.83
C SER A 529 2.74 -31.92 9.00
N GLN A 530 3.62 -32.79 8.51
CA GLN A 530 4.64 -32.42 7.55
C GLN A 530 4.00 -31.84 6.28
N ARG A 531 2.85 -32.38 5.88
CA ARG A 531 2.07 -31.90 4.74
C ARG A 531 1.26 -30.68 5.12
N ILE A 532 1.41 -29.60 4.36
CA ILE A 532 0.64 -28.35 4.57
C ILE A 532 -0.86 -28.61 4.39
N ALA A 533 -1.25 -29.50 3.48
CA ALA A 533 -2.65 -29.80 3.15
C ALA A 533 -3.44 -30.30 4.36
N ASP A 534 -2.78 -31.07 5.23
CA ASP A 534 -3.38 -31.70 6.40
C ASP A 534 -3.45 -30.73 7.60
N ARG A 535 -2.82 -29.55 7.51
CA ARG A 535 -2.90 -28.51 8.54
C ARG A 535 -4.21 -27.74 8.42
N GLN A 536 -4.76 -27.35 9.57
CA GLN A 536 -5.97 -26.53 9.63
C GLN A 536 -5.76 -25.19 8.91
N ALA A 537 -6.59 -24.89 7.92
CA ALA A 537 -6.59 -23.63 7.19
C ALA A 537 -7.30 -22.51 7.98
N TRP A 538 -6.87 -22.27 9.22
CA TRP A 538 -7.53 -21.36 10.17
C TRP A 538 -7.63 -19.92 9.63
N TRP A 539 -6.69 -19.50 8.79
CA TRP A 539 -6.73 -18.19 8.15
C TRP A 539 -7.94 -18.03 7.23
N GLU A 540 -8.31 -19.07 6.49
CA GLU A 540 -9.48 -19.01 5.61
C GLU A 540 -10.78 -19.00 6.43
N THR A 541 -10.84 -19.74 7.55
CA THR A 541 -11.97 -19.63 8.51
C THR A 541 -12.12 -18.21 9.07
N LEU A 542 -11.01 -17.54 9.39
CA LEU A 542 -10.99 -16.15 9.81
C LEU A 542 -11.49 -15.22 8.69
N VAL A 543 -10.99 -15.39 7.46
CA VAL A 543 -11.38 -14.58 6.30
C VAL A 543 -12.86 -14.72 5.97
N ASP A 544 -13.40 -15.95 6.01
CA ASP A 544 -14.81 -16.22 5.78
C ASP A 544 -15.69 -15.48 6.81
N HIS A 545 -15.29 -15.50 8.08
CA HIS A 545 -15.97 -14.74 9.12
C HIS A 545 -15.92 -13.23 8.85
N ILE A 546 -14.74 -12.69 8.56
CA ILE A 546 -14.55 -11.26 8.29
C ILE A 546 -15.42 -10.80 7.12
N VAL A 547 -15.44 -11.53 6.01
CA VAL A 547 -16.27 -11.15 4.85
C VAL A 547 -17.75 -11.18 5.20
N ALA A 548 -18.19 -12.19 5.94
CA ALA A 548 -19.60 -12.32 6.32
C ALA A 548 -20.06 -11.21 7.28
N THR A 549 -19.20 -10.73 8.18
CA THR A 549 -19.58 -9.78 9.24
C THR A 549 -19.16 -8.34 8.96
N GLU A 550 -17.97 -8.14 8.41
CA GLU A 550 -17.35 -6.83 8.18
C GLU A 550 -17.28 -6.43 6.70
N GLY A 551 -17.41 -7.39 5.78
CA GLY A 551 -17.19 -7.18 4.35
C GLY A 551 -15.70 -7.06 4.02
N VAL A 552 -15.35 -6.26 3.00
CA VAL A 552 -13.94 -6.04 2.64
C VAL A 552 -13.33 -4.96 3.53
N LEU A 553 -12.37 -5.34 4.36
CA LEU A 553 -11.63 -4.41 5.23
C LEU A 553 -10.70 -3.49 4.42
N CYS A 554 -10.67 -2.22 4.80
CA CYS A 554 -9.77 -1.21 4.23
C CYS A 554 -8.58 -1.01 5.17
N LEU A 555 -7.43 -1.61 4.83
CA LEU A 555 -6.20 -1.63 5.64
C LEU A 555 -5.05 -0.83 5.01
N ILE A 556 -5.41 0.25 4.30
CA ILE A 556 -4.49 1.13 3.54
C ILE A 556 -4.52 2.56 4.03
#